data_AF-A0A7T7HGB3-F1
#
_entry.id   AF-A0A7T7HGB3-F1
#
_cell.length_a   1.000
_cell.length_b   1.000
_cell.length_c   1.000
_cell.angle_alpha   90.00
_cell.angle_beta   90.00
_cell.angle_gamma   90.00
#
_symmetry.space_group_name_H-M   'P 1'
#
loop_
_entity.id
_entity.type
_entity.pdbx_description
1 polymer ?
#
loop_
_entity_poly.entity_id
_entity_poly.type
_entity_poly.pdbx_seq_one_letter_code
_entity_poly.pdbx_strand_id
1 'polypeptide(L)'
;MKAIKSLLFCGVLLFIISCRSDQQNNLTESVKGVSFSVSVDDFGNSDTKNQANIRAVSNNTNIISKQELTSGPFNIVSELSEDTNNKISTRSFLPGARKFRIVAYDSQTGDYTAQDVGSTSAPNQKLFENISLVGGRKYTFITYSLNSNTDPPIAPTTNLNQAKINLSGLNGEEAGTDLLYAINENVMISGGNTVINVTLKHQFSRIILSVDNLNATGTPGQPGYIKGSYLLDNNDTGGFTGTVQDYYTSGNLNMKDASITEGVNSGLSVSGITTTAKTLIINTGSEDIYKSKLIIPPGAIVIGNDSNSSPVTIAINGRNDNGLQPGASYTLKLKFNSDRYVDENGTTQSKNNARYAVIGGYRWDRFNIGVTSNTPSASNDPDVIRKEIHGAKYQWSAMTGQTNYYLSQQDDQTYTTVTWETLLHNNVRWNSGDVNNPFKTSSDPCDSGNRVPSYIEYEKLISNTFNSPVGSLSSGINNYSSGRRFYSKRSPNVQLTFPATGFRALGNSHGQIVSRGSVVYYWTTNQRFVGSAVPYTDVTSSGLGLPVRCIQE
;
A
#
# COMPACT_ATOMS: atom_id res chain seq x y z
N MET A 1 100.44 57.19 9.23
CA MET A 1 100.18 55.94 9.98
C MET A 1 99.23 55.07 9.17
N LYS A 2 99.70 53.87 8.78
CA LYS A 2 98.98 52.65 8.30
C LYS A 2 97.77 52.85 7.34
N ALA A 3 97.90 52.71 6.01
CA ALA A 3 98.09 51.51 5.17
C ALA A 3 96.89 50.53 5.10
N ILE A 4 96.46 50.21 3.87
CA ILE A 4 95.86 48.97 3.28
C ILE A 4 94.93 49.41 2.11
N LYS A 5 95.34 49.40 0.82
CA LYS A 5 95.50 48.34 -0.22
C LYS A 5 94.21 47.94 -0.98
N SER A 6 94.29 48.05 -2.32
CA SER A 6 93.74 47.19 -3.41
C SER A 6 92.22 46.98 -3.54
N LEU A 7 91.58 46.78 -4.71
CA LEU A 7 91.96 46.62 -6.13
C LEU A 7 90.69 46.80 -7.01
N LEU A 8 90.87 47.16 -8.28
CA LEU A 8 89.90 47.12 -9.39
C LEU A 8 89.30 45.71 -9.63
N PHE A 9 88.03 45.63 -10.09
CA PHE A 9 87.64 44.67 -11.14
C PHE A 9 86.36 45.06 -11.90
N CYS A 10 86.39 44.79 -13.21
CA CYS A 10 85.40 45.13 -14.25
C CYS A 10 84.05 44.43 -14.09
N GLY A 11 83.00 45.10 -14.55
CA GLY A 11 81.63 44.58 -14.65
C GLY A 11 81.43 43.56 -15.77
N VAL A 12 80.59 42.58 -15.49
CA VAL A 12 80.04 41.61 -16.44
C VAL A 12 78.52 41.55 -16.18
N LEU A 13 77.72 42.00 -17.16
CA LEU A 13 76.29 41.74 -17.23
C LEU A 13 76.07 40.52 -18.16
N LEU A 14 75.53 39.43 -17.61
CA LEU A 14 75.09 38.25 -18.34
C LEU A 14 73.61 38.41 -18.71
N PHE A 15 73.32 38.62 -20.00
CA PHE A 15 72.01 38.32 -20.58
C PHE A 15 72.10 37.02 -21.37
N ILE A 16 71.47 35.98 -20.84
CA ILE A 16 71.33 34.69 -21.50
C ILE A 16 70.09 34.77 -22.39
N ILE A 17 70.30 34.67 -23.70
CA ILE A 17 69.25 34.49 -24.71
C ILE A 17 68.77 33.04 -24.58
N SER A 18 67.51 32.85 -24.17
CA SER A 18 66.80 31.57 -24.32
C SER A 18 65.85 31.69 -25.50
N CYS A 19 66.00 30.76 -26.45
CA CYS A 19 65.17 30.64 -27.64
C CYS A 19 63.69 30.49 -27.27
N ARG A 20 62.90 31.47 -27.68
CA ARG A 20 61.46 31.37 -27.89
C ARG A 20 61.21 30.34 -29.00
N SER A 21 60.58 29.22 -28.68
CA SER A 21 59.72 28.50 -29.64
C SER A 21 58.27 28.71 -29.20
N ASP A 22 57.73 29.89 -29.54
CA ASP A 22 56.27 30.06 -29.60
C ASP A 22 55.77 29.25 -30.81
N GLN A 23 55.60 27.94 -30.63
CA GLN A 23 54.66 27.17 -31.43
C GLN A 23 53.34 27.16 -30.69
N GLN A 24 52.57 28.22 -30.91
CA GLN A 24 51.13 28.22 -30.72
C GLN A 24 50.53 27.35 -31.83
N ASN A 25 50.70 26.04 -31.71
CA ASN A 25 49.99 25.08 -32.56
C ASN A 25 48.53 25.05 -32.08
N ASN A 26 47.70 25.91 -32.67
CA ASN A 26 46.27 25.65 -32.78
C ASN A 26 46.06 24.49 -33.76
N LEU A 27 46.54 23.29 -33.39
CA LEU A 27 46.29 22.08 -34.17
C LEU A 27 44.83 21.67 -33.96
N THR A 28 44.00 22.02 -34.93
CA THR A 28 42.70 21.39 -35.20
C THR A 28 42.93 19.93 -35.61
N GLU A 29 43.39 19.10 -34.68
CA GLU A 29 43.52 17.66 -34.88
C GLU A 29 42.22 16.94 -34.50
N SER A 30 41.89 15.90 -35.25
CA SER A 30 40.85 14.93 -34.90
C SER A 30 41.20 14.27 -33.56
N VAL A 31 40.33 14.41 -32.57
CA VAL A 31 40.50 13.74 -31.27
C VAL A 31 39.96 12.32 -31.37
N LYS A 32 40.82 11.33 -31.09
CA LYS A 32 40.45 9.91 -31.04
C LYS A 32 39.87 9.57 -29.66
N GLY A 33 38.56 9.78 -29.53
CA GLY A 33 37.80 9.46 -28.34
C GLY A 33 37.90 10.50 -27.23
N VAL A 34 36.80 10.69 -26.51
CA VAL A 34 36.64 11.60 -25.37
C VAL A 34 36.19 10.77 -24.18
N SER A 35 36.82 10.97 -23.01
CA SER A 35 36.50 10.23 -21.79
C SER A 35 35.32 10.86 -21.06
N PHE A 36 34.33 10.06 -20.69
CA PHE A 36 33.16 10.50 -19.92
C PHE A 36 33.05 9.74 -18.60
N SER A 37 32.82 10.49 -17.52
CA SER A 37 32.41 9.96 -16.22
C SER A 37 30.93 10.29 -16.03
N VAL A 38 30.08 9.27 -16.00
CA VAL A 38 28.62 9.44 -15.92
C VAL A 38 28.09 8.96 -14.58
N SER A 39 27.38 9.84 -13.88
CA SER A 39 26.66 9.57 -12.63
C SER A 39 25.20 10.00 -12.75
N VAL A 40 24.42 9.76 -11.69
CA VAL A 40 23.01 10.16 -11.59
C VAL A 40 22.78 10.84 -10.23
N ASP A 41 21.95 11.89 -10.22
CA ASP A 41 21.48 12.56 -9.01
C ASP A 41 20.32 11.80 -8.36
N ASP A 42 20.20 11.94 -7.04
CA ASP A 42 19.06 11.38 -6.30
C ASP A 42 17.74 12.09 -6.69
N PHE A 43 16.64 11.34 -6.62
CA PHE A 43 15.31 11.94 -6.68
C PHE A 43 15.15 13.02 -5.58
N GLY A 44 14.66 14.20 -5.96
CA GLY A 44 14.40 15.34 -5.06
C GLY A 44 15.59 16.27 -4.82
N ASN A 45 16.74 16.06 -5.47
CA ASN A 45 17.87 16.98 -5.40
C ASN A 45 17.65 18.21 -6.30
N SER A 46 17.11 19.30 -5.75
CA SER A 46 17.10 20.61 -6.42
C SER A 46 18.50 21.22 -6.39
N ASP A 47 18.96 21.84 -7.49
CA ASP A 47 20.25 22.54 -7.53
C ASP A 47 20.44 23.42 -6.28
N THR A 48 21.49 23.13 -5.51
CA THR A 48 21.80 23.70 -4.19
C THR A 48 22.12 25.21 -4.19
N LYS A 49 21.88 25.92 -5.29
CA LYS A 49 22.18 27.35 -5.42
C LYS A 49 21.19 28.28 -4.73
N ASN A 50 20.03 27.81 -4.26
CA ASN A 50 19.00 28.67 -3.65
C ASN A 50 18.26 28.05 -2.44
N GLN A 51 18.96 27.40 -1.51
CA GLN A 51 18.39 27.15 -0.18
C GLN A 51 19.24 27.81 0.89
N ALA A 52 18.91 29.06 1.19
CA ALA A 52 19.30 29.68 2.45
C ALA A 52 18.70 28.85 3.60
N ASN A 53 19.55 28.48 4.56
CA ASN A 53 19.24 27.75 5.78
C ASN A 53 18.04 28.39 6.52
N ILE A 54 16.83 27.89 6.30
CA ILE A 54 15.69 28.18 7.19
C ILE A 54 15.52 26.95 8.08
N ARG A 55 16.10 27.02 9.28
CA ARG A 55 15.69 26.17 10.41
C ARG A 55 14.29 26.58 10.84
N ALA A 56 13.27 26.16 10.09
CA ALA A 56 11.91 26.17 10.58
C ALA A 56 11.71 24.89 11.40
N VAL A 57 11.52 25.06 12.71
CA VAL A 57 10.96 24.02 13.58
C VAL A 57 9.51 23.83 13.14
N SER A 58 9.30 22.95 12.17
CA SER A 58 8.00 22.47 11.73
C SER A 58 7.87 21.04 12.19
N ASN A 59 6.72 20.68 12.78
CA ASN A 59 6.39 19.30 13.11
C ASN A 59 6.36 18.48 11.80
N ASN A 60 7.50 17.91 11.43
CA ASN A 60 7.76 17.24 10.15
C ASN A 60 6.98 15.92 10.05
N THR A 61 5.72 15.98 9.62
CA THR A 61 5.16 14.87 8.87
C THR A 61 5.45 15.13 7.40
N ASN A 62 6.25 14.27 6.76
CA ASN A 62 6.46 14.29 5.30
C ASN A 62 5.18 13.99 4.50
N ILE A 63 4.08 13.67 5.17
CA ILE A 63 2.76 13.48 4.58
C ILE A 63 2.30 14.82 4.00
N ILE A 64 2.15 14.86 2.68
CA ILE A 64 1.75 16.05 1.92
C ILE A 64 0.28 16.02 1.52
N SER A 65 -0.34 14.84 1.51
CA SER A 65 -1.79 14.67 1.29
C SER A 65 -2.31 13.46 2.07
N LYS A 66 -3.47 13.64 2.70
CA LYS A 66 -4.22 12.56 3.36
C LYS A 66 -5.67 12.66 2.92
N GLN A 67 -6.20 11.59 2.35
CA GLN A 67 -7.60 11.50 1.93
C GLN A 67 -8.26 10.35 2.67
N GLU A 68 -9.53 10.56 3.03
CA GLU A 68 -10.38 9.53 3.61
C GLU A 68 -11.64 9.43 2.77
N LEU A 69 -11.85 8.24 2.19
CA LEU A 69 -12.88 7.96 1.22
C LEU A 69 -13.77 6.84 1.76
N THR A 70 -15.08 6.99 1.65
CA THR A 70 -16.02 5.90 1.92
C THR A 70 -16.28 5.15 0.61
N SER A 71 -16.08 3.84 0.59
CA SER A 71 -16.41 3.01 -0.57
C SER A 71 -17.05 1.70 -0.12
N GLY A 72 -18.35 1.60 -0.37
CA GLY A 72 -19.15 0.48 0.12
C GLY A 72 -19.15 0.42 1.65
N PRO A 73 -18.80 -0.74 2.26
CA PRO A 73 -18.96 -0.95 3.70
C PRO A 73 -17.93 -0.21 4.56
N PHE A 74 -16.77 0.17 4.02
CA PHE A 74 -15.62 0.61 4.81
C PHE A 74 -14.99 1.92 4.31
N ASN A 75 -14.09 2.46 5.13
CA ASN A 75 -13.31 3.65 4.82
C ASN A 75 -11.92 3.26 4.31
N ILE A 76 -11.47 4.00 3.32
CA ILE A 76 -10.16 3.89 2.69
C ILE A 76 -9.39 5.16 3.01
N VAL A 77 -8.21 5.02 3.59
CA VAL A 77 -7.32 6.14 3.85
C VAL A 77 -6.13 6.06 2.92
N SER A 78 -5.83 7.13 2.20
CA SER A 78 -4.59 7.25 1.43
C SER A 78 -3.71 8.32 2.06
N GLU A 79 -2.43 8.00 2.24
CA GLU A 79 -1.40 8.93 2.71
C GLU A 79 -0.32 9.04 1.64
N LEU A 80 -0.19 10.21 1.04
CA LEU A 80 0.91 10.54 0.13
C LEU A 80 1.95 11.33 0.92
N SER A 81 3.20 10.87 0.90
CA SER A 81 4.34 11.57 1.50
C SER A 81 5.43 11.80 0.48
N GLU A 82 6.14 12.91 0.62
CA GLU A 82 7.35 13.19 -0.14
C GLU A 82 8.56 12.59 0.57
N ASP A 83 9.41 11.90 -0.19
CA ASP A 83 10.62 11.30 0.36
C ASP A 83 11.72 12.37 0.48
N THR A 84 11.65 13.22 1.51
CA THR A 84 12.69 14.22 1.78
C THR A 84 13.92 13.54 2.40
N ASN A 85 14.94 13.25 1.60
CA ASN A 85 16.15 12.60 2.11
C ASN A 85 16.96 13.53 3.02
N ASN A 86 16.85 13.31 4.34
CA ASN A 86 17.91 13.60 5.33
C ASN A 86 18.72 12.33 5.67
N LYS A 87 18.48 11.22 4.98
CA LYS A 87 19.26 9.98 5.09
C LYS A 87 19.81 9.61 3.73
N ILE A 88 21.14 9.48 3.69
CA ILE A 88 21.97 9.07 2.56
C ILE A 88 21.53 7.66 2.15
N SER A 89 20.53 7.55 1.27
CA SER A 89 20.35 6.38 0.42
C SER A 89 21.14 6.70 -0.84
N THR A 90 22.39 6.28 -0.91
CA THR A 90 23.20 6.38 -2.13
C THR A 90 22.44 5.74 -3.28
N ARG A 91 21.82 6.50 -4.19
CA ARG A 91 21.29 5.93 -5.43
C ARG A 91 22.23 6.23 -6.59
N SER A 92 22.53 5.15 -7.28
CA SER A 92 23.18 5.07 -8.57
C SER A 92 22.14 4.52 -9.54
N PHE A 93 22.49 4.41 -10.82
CA PHE A 93 21.75 3.62 -11.79
C PHE A 93 21.19 2.32 -11.19
N LEU A 94 20.07 1.82 -11.73
CA LEU A 94 19.57 0.51 -11.32
C LEU A 94 20.68 -0.54 -11.42
N PRO A 95 20.75 -1.55 -10.54
CA PRO A 95 21.86 -2.50 -10.49
C PRO A 95 22.18 -3.17 -11.83
N GLY A 96 23.46 -3.21 -12.20
CA GLY A 96 23.94 -3.78 -13.47
C GLY A 96 24.34 -2.73 -14.50
N ALA A 97 24.74 -3.19 -15.68
CA ALA A 97 25.16 -2.31 -16.77
C ALA A 97 23.95 -1.56 -17.35
N ARG A 98 23.93 -0.24 -17.20
CA ARG A 98 22.93 0.64 -17.80
C ARG A 98 23.51 1.39 -18.98
N LYS A 99 22.72 1.48 -20.04
CA LYS A 99 23.09 2.13 -21.29
C LYS A 99 22.64 3.58 -21.26
N PHE A 100 23.50 4.44 -21.80
CA PHE A 100 23.20 5.85 -22.03
C PHE A 100 23.71 6.24 -23.40
N ARG A 101 23.13 7.28 -23.98
CA ARG A 101 23.59 7.84 -25.27
C ARG A 101 24.07 9.26 -25.05
N ILE A 102 25.23 9.58 -25.61
CA ILE A 102 25.78 10.94 -25.64
C ILE A 102 25.74 11.46 -27.07
N VAL A 103 25.27 12.68 -27.25
CA VAL A 103 25.16 13.35 -28.54
C VAL A 103 25.92 14.67 -28.49
N ALA A 104 26.80 14.88 -29.44
CA ALA A 104 27.63 16.07 -29.57
C ALA A 104 27.03 17.01 -30.63
N TYR A 105 26.84 18.26 -30.24
CA TYR A 105 26.46 19.37 -31.11
C TYR A 105 27.55 20.43 -31.10
N ASP A 106 27.78 21.12 -32.22
CA ASP A 106 28.63 22.30 -32.24
C ASP A 106 28.01 23.39 -31.35
N SER A 107 28.76 23.91 -30.37
CA SER A 107 28.19 24.88 -29.42
C SER A 107 27.85 26.24 -30.04
N GLN A 108 28.42 26.60 -31.19
CA GLN A 108 28.18 27.88 -31.83
C GLN A 108 26.95 27.83 -32.74
N THR A 109 26.84 26.80 -33.56
CA THR A 109 25.74 26.68 -34.53
C THR A 109 24.57 25.85 -34.04
N GLY A 110 24.81 24.95 -33.06
CA GLY A 110 23.85 23.95 -32.61
C GLY A 110 23.73 22.76 -33.56
N ASP A 111 24.60 22.64 -34.58
CA ASP A 111 24.51 21.58 -35.57
C ASP A 111 24.96 20.24 -34.99
N TYR A 112 24.25 19.18 -35.38
CA TYR A 112 24.61 17.81 -35.01
C TYR A 112 26.01 17.46 -35.52
N THR A 113 26.83 16.88 -34.65
CA THR A 113 28.17 16.41 -35.00
C THR A 113 28.26 14.88 -34.93
N ALA A 114 27.88 14.28 -33.81
CA ALA A 114 28.06 12.85 -33.57
C ALA A 114 27.17 12.33 -32.44
N GLN A 115 27.00 11.01 -32.35
CA GLN A 115 26.44 10.34 -31.17
C GLN A 115 27.15 9.01 -30.92
N ASP A 116 27.19 8.58 -29.66
CA ASP A 116 27.74 7.29 -29.24
C ASP A 116 26.97 6.73 -28.03
N VAL A 117 27.11 5.43 -27.78
CA VAL A 117 26.45 4.72 -26.69
C VAL A 117 27.47 4.25 -25.66
N GLY A 118 27.26 4.66 -24.41
CA GLY A 118 28.06 4.22 -23.27
C GLY A 118 27.34 3.21 -22.38
N SER A 119 28.10 2.71 -21.41
CA SER A 119 27.64 1.77 -20.38
C SER A 119 28.22 2.15 -19.02
N THR A 120 27.38 2.10 -17.98
CA THR A 120 27.79 2.37 -16.59
C THR A 120 28.71 1.30 -16.00
N SER A 121 28.95 0.21 -16.73
CA SER A 121 29.89 -0.85 -16.33
C SER A 121 31.37 -0.44 -16.43
N ALA A 122 31.68 0.66 -17.12
CA ALA A 122 33.05 1.15 -17.30
C ALA A 122 33.16 2.62 -16.86
N PRO A 123 33.79 2.93 -15.72
CA PRO A 123 34.05 4.33 -15.36
C PRO A 123 35.02 4.96 -16.38
N ASN A 124 34.84 6.25 -16.65
CA ASN A 124 35.69 7.02 -17.58
C ASN A 124 35.75 6.42 -18.99
N GLN A 125 34.64 5.87 -19.48
CA GLN A 125 34.55 5.26 -20.80
C GLN A 125 34.94 6.27 -21.89
N LYS A 126 35.80 5.84 -22.82
CA LYS A 126 36.10 6.58 -24.04
C LYS A 126 34.99 6.36 -25.06
N LEU A 127 34.43 7.44 -25.55
CA LEU A 127 33.37 7.47 -26.56
C LEU A 127 33.81 8.34 -27.74
N PHE A 128 33.16 8.17 -28.90
CA PHE A 128 33.53 8.82 -30.16
C PHE A 128 34.90 8.40 -30.71
N GLU A 129 35.34 7.16 -30.44
CA GLU A 129 36.65 6.68 -30.93
C GLU A 129 36.71 6.58 -32.46
N ASN A 130 35.58 6.25 -33.09
CA ASN A 130 35.45 6.11 -34.55
C ASN A 130 34.89 7.37 -35.23
N ILE A 131 34.60 8.43 -34.46
CA ILE A 131 34.01 9.68 -34.97
C ILE A 131 34.87 10.85 -34.47
N SER A 132 35.60 11.47 -35.38
CA SER A 132 36.56 12.52 -35.02
C SER A 132 35.88 13.83 -34.66
N LEU A 133 35.66 14.06 -33.36
CA LEU A 133 35.47 15.41 -32.83
C LEU A 133 36.76 16.20 -33.04
N VAL A 134 36.65 17.46 -33.46
CA VAL A 134 37.81 18.32 -33.73
C VAL A 134 38.25 19.02 -32.44
N GLY A 135 39.54 18.91 -32.10
CA GLY A 135 40.15 19.59 -30.96
C GLY A 135 40.15 21.12 -31.11
N GLY A 136 40.12 21.84 -29.99
CA GLY A 136 40.04 23.31 -29.96
C GLY A 136 38.64 23.87 -30.23
N ARG A 137 37.64 23.03 -30.50
CA ARG A 137 36.23 23.42 -30.64
C ARG A 137 35.43 23.21 -29.35
N LYS A 138 34.35 23.97 -29.21
CA LYS A 138 33.37 23.82 -28.12
C LYS A 138 32.17 23.01 -28.60
N TYR A 139 31.76 22.06 -27.78
CA TYR A 139 30.59 21.22 -28.04
C TYR A 139 29.61 21.25 -26.87
N THR A 140 28.34 21.09 -27.23
CA THR A 140 27.27 20.84 -26.29
C THR A 140 26.99 19.34 -26.31
N PHE A 141 27.17 18.68 -25.17
CA PHE A 141 26.88 17.26 -25.03
C PHE A 141 25.54 17.06 -24.36
N ILE A 142 24.64 16.34 -25.04
CA ILE A 142 23.36 15.88 -24.48
C ILE A 142 23.51 14.41 -24.13
N THR A 143 23.30 14.06 -22.85
CA THR A 143 23.32 12.66 -22.40
C THR A 143 21.95 12.27 -21.90
N TYR A 144 21.47 11.10 -22.32
CA TYR A 144 20.21 10.55 -21.81
C TYR A 144 20.23 9.03 -21.69
N SER A 145 19.38 8.53 -20.81
CA SER A 145 19.18 7.11 -20.55
C SER A 145 17.74 6.84 -20.13
N LEU A 146 17.23 5.64 -20.42
CA LEU A 146 15.97 5.13 -19.87
C LEU A 146 16.21 4.16 -18.70
N ASN A 147 17.37 4.29 -18.03
CA ASN A 147 17.83 3.44 -16.93
C ASN A 147 17.73 1.93 -17.23
N SER A 148 17.93 1.56 -18.50
CA SER A 148 17.77 0.22 -19.05
C SER A 148 19.12 -0.38 -19.48
N ASN A 149 19.14 -1.70 -19.72
CA ASN A 149 20.27 -2.40 -20.34
C ASN A 149 20.23 -2.33 -21.89
N THR A 150 19.18 -1.75 -22.47
CA THR A 150 19.03 -1.53 -23.91
C THR A 150 19.51 -0.14 -24.30
N ASP A 151 20.09 -0.02 -25.50
CA ASP A 151 20.57 1.25 -26.02
C ASP A 151 19.39 2.25 -26.09
N PRO A 152 19.56 3.49 -25.59
CA PRO A 152 18.53 4.52 -25.75
C PRO A 152 18.24 4.79 -27.24
N PRO A 153 17.04 5.29 -27.57
CA PRO A 153 16.67 5.66 -28.94
C PRO A 153 17.74 6.52 -29.62
N ILE A 154 17.85 6.44 -30.94
CA ILE A 154 18.83 7.22 -31.71
C ILE A 154 18.37 8.69 -31.74
N ALA A 155 19.30 9.62 -31.53
CA ALA A 155 19.00 11.04 -31.67
C ALA A 155 18.93 11.44 -33.15
N PRO A 156 18.02 12.36 -33.53
CA PRO A 156 17.97 12.89 -34.88
C PRO A 156 19.25 13.67 -35.20
N THR A 157 19.65 13.68 -36.48
CA THR A 157 20.84 14.41 -36.97
C THR A 157 20.51 15.85 -37.37
N THR A 158 19.55 16.47 -36.70
CA THR A 158 19.08 17.85 -36.94
C THR A 158 19.76 18.83 -35.99
N ASN A 159 19.57 20.14 -36.19
CA ASN A 159 20.05 21.16 -35.25
C ASN A 159 19.43 20.96 -33.84
N LEU A 160 20.20 21.20 -32.77
CA LEU A 160 19.80 21.02 -31.37
C LEU A 160 18.49 21.73 -31.03
N ASN A 161 18.23 22.90 -31.62
CA ASN A 161 17.01 23.66 -31.38
C ASN A 161 15.73 23.00 -31.97
N GLN A 162 15.89 21.96 -32.79
CA GLN A 162 14.80 21.22 -33.44
C GLN A 162 14.82 19.73 -33.08
N ALA A 163 15.90 19.24 -32.48
CA ALA A 163 16.12 17.83 -32.22
C ALA A 163 15.13 17.30 -31.18
N LYS A 164 14.28 16.36 -31.62
CA LYS A 164 13.32 15.65 -30.77
C LYS A 164 13.54 14.14 -30.88
N ILE A 165 13.56 13.46 -29.74
CA ILE A 165 13.63 11.99 -29.66
C ILE A 165 12.25 11.44 -29.34
N ASN A 166 11.79 10.48 -30.13
CA ASN A 166 10.57 9.75 -29.81
C ASN A 166 10.84 8.72 -28.70
N LEU A 167 10.18 8.88 -27.57
CA LEU A 167 10.10 7.92 -26.48
C LEU A 167 8.80 7.14 -26.63
N SER A 168 8.87 5.81 -26.64
CA SER A 168 7.72 4.93 -26.81
C SER A 168 7.79 3.73 -25.88
N GLY A 169 6.66 3.15 -25.52
CA GLY A 169 6.61 1.94 -24.69
C GLY A 169 6.88 2.22 -23.21
N LEU A 170 6.67 3.46 -22.76
CA LEU A 170 6.75 3.83 -21.35
C LEU A 170 5.61 3.11 -20.61
N ASN A 171 5.98 2.28 -19.64
CA ASN A 171 5.07 1.36 -18.95
C ASN A 171 5.09 1.53 -17.42
N GLY A 172 5.77 2.55 -16.93
CA GLY A 172 5.88 2.88 -15.50
C GLY A 172 6.91 2.07 -14.73
N GLU A 173 7.58 1.09 -15.32
CA GLU A 173 8.67 0.36 -14.67
C GLU A 173 9.95 1.20 -14.63
N GLU A 174 10.77 1.06 -13.58
CA GLU A 174 12.01 1.85 -13.47
C GLU A 174 12.95 1.62 -14.68
N ALA A 175 13.09 0.37 -15.13
CA ALA A 175 13.86 0.06 -16.33
C ALA A 175 13.01 0.31 -17.60
N GLY A 176 13.48 1.21 -18.46
CA GLY A 176 12.84 1.52 -19.75
C GLY A 176 11.90 2.73 -19.70
N THR A 177 11.44 3.16 -18.52
CA THR A 177 10.63 4.38 -18.36
C THR A 177 11.37 5.52 -17.69
N ASP A 178 12.30 5.25 -16.77
CA ASP A 178 13.02 6.28 -16.00
C ASP A 178 13.96 7.12 -16.90
N LEU A 179 13.44 8.27 -17.35
CA LEU A 179 14.20 9.19 -18.18
C LEU A 179 15.21 9.97 -17.33
N LEU A 180 16.47 9.68 -17.61
CA LEU A 180 17.64 10.37 -17.08
C LEU A 180 18.17 11.32 -18.15
N TYR A 181 18.47 12.56 -17.79
CA TYR A 181 18.95 13.58 -18.74
C TYR A 181 20.03 14.49 -18.14
N ALA A 182 20.99 14.89 -18.97
CA ALA A 182 21.97 15.92 -18.68
C ALA A 182 22.36 16.69 -19.94
N ILE A 183 22.69 17.96 -19.75
CA ILE A 183 23.28 18.83 -20.76
C ILE A 183 24.59 19.42 -20.23
N ASN A 184 25.67 19.25 -20.99
CA ASN A 184 26.97 19.85 -20.73
C ASN A 184 27.28 20.83 -21.86
N GLU A 185 26.99 22.12 -21.66
CA GLU A 185 27.17 23.16 -22.68
C GLU A 185 28.60 23.67 -22.76
N ASN A 186 28.98 24.14 -23.96
CA ASN A 186 30.21 24.91 -24.19
C ASN A 186 31.51 24.20 -23.76
N VAL A 187 31.52 22.87 -23.81
CA VAL A 187 32.65 22.05 -23.40
C VAL A 187 33.74 22.12 -24.46
N MET A 188 34.90 22.68 -24.12
CA MET A 188 36.04 22.73 -25.02
C MET A 188 36.78 21.40 -25.02
N ILE A 189 36.98 20.83 -26.21
CA ILE A 189 37.81 19.64 -26.37
C ILE A 189 39.26 20.07 -26.56
N SER A 190 39.99 20.19 -25.46
CA SER A 190 41.46 20.32 -25.45
C SER A 190 42.05 18.91 -25.52
N GLY A 191 42.81 18.58 -26.58
CA GLY A 191 43.27 17.22 -26.84
C GLY A 191 43.89 16.47 -25.63
N GLY A 192 43.57 15.18 -25.53
CA GLY A 192 44.34 14.15 -24.80
C GLY A 192 44.37 14.22 -23.28
N ASN A 193 43.21 14.16 -22.59
CA ASN A 193 42.98 13.55 -21.24
C ASN A 193 41.84 14.20 -20.41
N THR A 194 41.09 15.17 -20.94
CA THR A 194 39.97 15.76 -20.20
C THR A 194 38.83 14.75 -20.02
N VAL A 195 38.50 14.42 -18.77
CA VAL A 195 37.30 13.64 -18.43
C VAL A 195 36.13 14.61 -18.29
N ILE A 196 35.08 14.40 -19.08
CA ILE A 196 33.84 15.16 -18.97
C ILE A 196 32.96 14.46 -17.93
N ASN A 197 32.65 15.17 -16.85
CA ASN A 197 31.71 14.68 -15.84
C ASN A 197 30.27 15.00 -16.27
N VAL A 198 29.42 13.98 -16.30
CA VAL A 198 28.01 14.05 -16.64
C VAL A 198 27.22 13.58 -15.43
N THR A 199 26.37 14.44 -14.89
CA THR A 199 25.44 14.07 -13.82
C THR A 199 24.04 14.09 -14.39
N LEU A 200 23.45 12.91 -14.58
CA LEU A 200 22.09 12.76 -15.06
C LEU A 200 21.07 13.07 -13.96
N LYS A 201 19.97 13.70 -14.32
CA LYS A 201 18.84 13.97 -13.43
C LYS A 201 17.60 13.22 -13.90
N HIS A 202 16.84 12.68 -12.95
CA HIS A 202 15.53 12.11 -13.20
C HIS A 202 14.56 13.19 -13.70
N GLN A 203 13.95 12.97 -14.85
CA GLN A 203 12.95 13.89 -15.42
C GLN A 203 11.53 13.54 -14.98
N PHE A 204 11.30 12.30 -14.55
CA PHE A 204 9.99 11.82 -14.10
C PHE A 204 9.94 11.65 -12.58
N SER A 205 8.74 11.69 -12.03
CA SER A 205 8.54 11.44 -10.60
C SER A 205 8.46 9.94 -10.33
N ARG A 206 8.89 9.52 -9.16
CA ARG A 206 8.69 8.16 -8.67
C ARG A 206 7.57 8.10 -7.64
N ILE A 207 6.71 7.10 -7.75
CA ILE A 207 5.73 6.76 -6.72
C ILE A 207 6.01 5.34 -6.22
N ILE A 208 6.21 5.20 -4.91
CA ILE A 208 6.25 3.93 -4.21
C ILE A 208 4.85 3.69 -3.65
N LEU A 209 4.13 2.75 -4.24
CA LEU A 209 2.76 2.39 -3.88
C LEU A 209 2.75 1.14 -2.99
N SER A 210 2.05 1.18 -1.87
CA SER A 210 1.82 -0.01 -1.04
C SER A 210 0.54 0.05 -0.23
N VAL A 211 0.09 -1.12 0.21
CA VAL A 211 -0.96 -1.29 1.23
C VAL A 211 -0.30 -1.38 2.60
N ASP A 212 -0.83 -0.66 3.59
CA ASP A 212 -0.39 -0.77 4.97
C ASP A 212 -0.94 -2.06 5.60
N ASN A 213 -0.22 -2.61 6.58
CA ASN A 213 -0.61 -3.81 7.34
C ASN A 213 -0.53 -3.58 8.86
N LEU A 214 -0.39 -2.33 9.29
CA LEU A 214 -0.35 -1.98 10.71
C LEU A 214 -1.74 -2.09 11.35
N ASN A 215 -1.78 -2.55 12.59
CA ASN A 215 -3.01 -2.61 13.37
C ASN A 215 -3.44 -1.20 13.82
N ALA A 216 -4.74 -1.03 14.07
CA ALA A 216 -5.30 0.21 14.60
C ALA A 216 -4.83 0.45 16.04
N THR A 217 -4.71 1.72 16.42
CA THR A 217 -4.41 2.12 17.80
C THR A 217 -5.50 3.07 18.31
N GLY A 218 -5.78 3.00 19.62
CA GLY A 218 -6.89 3.76 20.23
C GLY A 218 -8.29 3.18 19.93
N THR A 219 -9.33 3.89 20.37
CA THR A 219 -10.74 3.42 20.30
C THR A 219 -11.50 4.06 19.15
N PRO A 220 -12.13 3.28 18.24
CA PRO A 220 -12.94 3.83 17.15
C PRO A 220 -13.95 4.87 17.64
N GLY A 221 -13.98 6.03 16.98
CA GLY A 221 -14.85 7.15 17.34
C GLY A 221 -14.37 8.02 18.51
N GLN A 222 -13.14 7.84 19.01
CA GLN A 222 -12.55 8.66 20.09
C GLN A 222 -11.31 9.45 19.62
N PRO A 223 -10.96 10.57 20.27
CA PRO A 223 -9.71 11.28 19.99
C PRO A 223 -8.48 10.38 20.15
N GLY A 224 -7.53 10.49 19.22
CA GLY A 224 -6.31 9.66 19.20
C GLY A 224 -6.47 8.28 18.56
N TYR A 225 -7.64 7.94 18.01
CA TYR A 225 -7.81 6.74 17.20
C TYR A 225 -7.05 6.85 15.88
N ILE A 226 -6.12 5.93 15.65
CA ILE A 226 -5.42 5.75 14.37
C ILE A 226 -5.97 4.49 13.73
N LYS A 227 -6.57 4.64 12.55
CA LYS A 227 -7.06 3.50 11.76
C LYS A 227 -5.87 2.63 11.35
N GLY A 228 -6.01 1.32 11.59
CA GLY A 228 -5.13 0.30 11.05
C GLY A 228 -5.48 -0.06 9.62
N SER A 229 -4.92 -1.16 9.14
CA SER A 229 -5.16 -1.72 7.82
C SER A 229 -5.11 -3.25 7.82
N TYR A 230 -5.54 -3.86 6.71
CA TYR A 230 -5.57 -5.30 6.47
C TYR A 230 -4.53 -5.71 5.43
N LEU A 231 -4.00 -6.91 5.60
CA LEU A 231 -3.62 -7.72 4.44
C LEU A 231 -4.93 -8.06 3.71
N LEU A 232 -5.03 -7.70 2.44
CA LEU A 232 -6.19 -8.04 1.62
C LEU A 232 -6.15 -9.52 1.26
N ASP A 233 -7.32 -10.16 1.11
CA ASP A 233 -7.39 -11.58 0.76
C ASP A 233 -6.72 -11.88 -0.59
N ASN A 234 -6.71 -10.90 -1.50
CA ASN A 234 -6.07 -11.02 -2.80
C ASN A 234 -4.56 -10.79 -2.78
N ASN A 235 -3.94 -10.39 -1.66
CA ASN A 235 -2.49 -10.21 -1.61
C ASN A 235 -1.74 -11.52 -1.93
N ASP A 236 -2.27 -12.65 -1.47
CA ASP A 236 -1.70 -13.97 -1.74
C ASP A 236 -1.98 -14.45 -3.17
N THR A 237 -2.92 -13.82 -3.88
CA THR A 237 -3.25 -14.09 -5.29
C THR A 237 -2.69 -13.04 -6.25
N GLY A 238 -1.69 -12.26 -5.83
CA GLY A 238 -1.03 -11.26 -6.67
C GLY A 238 -1.60 -9.85 -6.58
N GLY A 239 -2.35 -9.53 -5.52
CA GLY A 239 -2.87 -8.20 -5.22
C GLY A 239 -4.01 -7.75 -6.13
N PHE A 240 -4.35 -6.46 -6.03
CA PHE A 240 -5.37 -5.85 -6.87
C PHE A 240 -4.79 -4.97 -7.97
N THR A 241 -5.66 -4.57 -8.91
CA THR A 241 -5.33 -3.67 -10.00
C THR A 241 -5.88 -2.27 -9.76
N GLY A 242 -5.16 -1.25 -10.22
CA GLY A 242 -5.64 0.13 -10.34
C GLY A 242 -5.18 0.76 -11.64
N THR A 243 -5.65 1.95 -11.94
CA THR A 243 -5.21 2.75 -13.09
C THR A 243 -4.77 4.12 -12.59
N VAL A 244 -3.51 4.48 -12.85
CA VAL A 244 -3.04 5.86 -12.68
C VAL A 244 -3.44 6.63 -13.93
N GLN A 245 -4.31 7.63 -13.79
CA GLN A 245 -4.76 8.48 -14.89
C GLN A 245 -3.65 9.44 -15.35
N ASP A 246 -3.87 10.12 -16.46
CA ASP A 246 -2.99 11.17 -16.96
C ASP A 246 -1.54 10.72 -17.13
N TYR A 247 -1.35 9.48 -17.55
CA TYR A 247 -0.04 8.90 -17.79
C TYR A 247 0.23 8.83 -19.29
N TYR A 248 1.38 9.39 -19.69
CA TYR A 248 1.83 9.39 -21.08
C TYR A 248 2.72 8.17 -21.37
N THR A 249 2.23 7.25 -22.21
CA THR A 249 2.94 6.02 -22.63
C THR A 249 4.00 6.27 -23.70
N SER A 250 4.02 7.48 -24.25
CA SER A 250 4.99 7.96 -25.23
C SER A 250 5.11 9.48 -25.17
N GLY A 251 6.13 10.02 -25.82
CA GLY A 251 6.31 11.46 -25.98
C GLY A 251 7.58 11.81 -26.75
N ASN A 252 7.66 13.04 -27.23
CA ASN A 252 8.83 13.56 -27.93
C ASN A 252 9.68 14.41 -26.97
N LEU A 253 10.85 13.91 -26.60
CA LEU A 253 11.84 14.59 -25.77
C LEU A 253 12.60 15.62 -26.61
N ASN A 254 12.47 16.90 -26.26
CA ASN A 254 13.28 17.98 -26.78
C ASN A 254 14.69 17.89 -26.19
N MET A 255 15.69 17.76 -27.07
CA MET A 255 17.07 17.57 -26.67
C MET A 255 17.74 18.80 -26.07
N LYS A 256 17.13 19.99 -26.16
CA LYS A 256 17.71 21.23 -25.64
C LYS A 256 17.42 21.45 -24.16
N ASP A 257 16.20 21.10 -23.73
CA ASP A 257 15.67 21.47 -22.41
C ASP A 257 15.01 20.31 -21.66
N ALA A 258 15.03 19.11 -22.23
CA ALA A 258 14.37 17.91 -21.71
C ALA A 258 12.84 17.99 -21.61
N SER A 259 12.20 19.01 -22.21
CA SER A 259 10.74 19.06 -22.29
C SER A 259 10.20 17.92 -23.14
N ILE A 260 9.03 17.41 -22.77
CA ILE A 260 8.32 16.33 -23.45
C ILE A 260 7.05 16.90 -24.03
N THR A 261 6.83 16.63 -25.31
CA THR A 261 5.67 17.11 -26.06
C THR A 261 5.02 15.95 -26.82
N GLU A 262 3.78 16.15 -27.30
CA GLU A 262 3.15 15.25 -28.28
C GLU A 262 3.03 13.77 -27.81
N GLY A 263 2.77 13.56 -26.52
CA GLY A 263 2.63 12.22 -25.94
C GLY A 263 1.23 11.62 -26.08
N VAL A 264 1.15 10.29 -26.01
CA VAL A 264 -0.13 9.57 -25.93
C VAL A 264 -0.51 9.38 -24.46
N ASN A 265 -1.52 10.11 -24.00
CA ASN A 265 -2.12 9.92 -22.68
C ASN A 265 -3.14 8.77 -22.75
N SER A 266 -2.86 7.66 -22.06
CA SER A 266 -3.75 6.50 -22.01
C SER A 266 -3.98 5.94 -20.61
N GLY A 267 -3.33 6.55 -19.60
CA GLY A 267 -3.31 6.00 -18.24
C GLY A 267 -2.36 4.80 -18.11
N LEU A 268 -2.01 4.47 -16.88
CA LEU A 268 -1.14 3.36 -16.55
C LEU A 268 -1.91 2.32 -15.73
N SER A 269 -2.11 1.14 -16.29
CA SER A 269 -2.64 0.00 -15.56
C SER A 269 -1.58 -0.55 -14.62
N VAL A 270 -1.87 -0.57 -13.32
CA VAL A 270 -0.99 -1.07 -12.27
C VAL A 270 -1.61 -2.33 -11.68
N SER A 271 -0.98 -3.48 -11.90
CA SER A 271 -1.29 -4.73 -11.21
C SER A 271 -0.37 -4.96 -10.01
N GLY A 272 -0.65 -5.95 -9.16
CA GLY A 272 0.28 -6.32 -8.10
C GLY A 272 0.25 -5.40 -6.88
N ILE A 273 -0.82 -4.61 -6.69
CA ILE A 273 -0.88 -3.69 -5.55
C ILE A 273 -1.16 -4.52 -4.29
N THR A 274 -0.15 -4.59 -3.42
CA THR A 274 -0.15 -5.41 -2.20
C THR A 274 0.52 -4.65 -1.06
N THR A 275 0.76 -5.33 0.07
CA THR A 275 1.61 -4.81 1.14
C THR A 275 3.09 -4.67 0.76
N THR A 276 3.52 -5.38 -0.29
CA THR A 276 4.86 -5.21 -0.85
C THR A 276 4.89 -3.95 -1.68
N ALA A 277 5.89 -3.09 -1.42
CA ALA A 277 6.04 -1.84 -2.13
C ALA A 277 6.29 -2.08 -3.63
N LYS A 278 5.49 -1.41 -4.47
CA LYS A 278 5.66 -1.36 -5.91
C LYS A 278 6.14 0.02 -6.32
N THR A 279 7.25 0.07 -7.03
CA THR A 279 7.78 1.32 -7.57
C THR A 279 7.19 1.58 -8.95
N LEU A 280 6.77 2.83 -9.19
CA LEU A 280 6.27 3.31 -10.47
C LEU A 280 7.00 4.59 -10.84
N ILE A 281 7.38 4.73 -12.10
CA ILE A 281 7.84 5.98 -12.70
C ILE A 281 6.66 6.62 -13.42
N ILE A 282 6.33 7.85 -13.02
CA ILE A 282 5.20 8.59 -13.54
C ILE A 282 5.72 9.65 -14.51
N ASN A 283 5.47 9.40 -15.81
CA ASN A 283 5.75 10.38 -16.85
C ASN A 283 4.69 11.48 -16.77
N THR A 284 5.12 12.66 -16.36
CA THR A 284 4.29 13.84 -16.16
C THR A 284 4.02 14.64 -17.44
N GLY A 285 4.59 14.25 -18.59
CA GLY A 285 4.39 14.95 -19.86
C GLY A 285 4.86 16.42 -19.86
N SER A 286 5.81 16.76 -18.98
CA SER A 286 6.30 18.13 -18.75
C SER A 286 5.27 19.13 -18.22
N GLU A 287 4.26 18.64 -17.51
CA GLU A 287 3.39 19.53 -16.73
C GLU A 287 4.11 19.98 -15.45
N ASP A 288 4.32 21.29 -15.32
CA ASP A 288 4.98 21.93 -14.16
C ASP A 288 4.28 21.68 -12.81
N ILE A 289 3.00 21.28 -12.86
CA ILE A 289 2.14 20.99 -11.72
C ILE A 289 1.31 19.74 -11.95
N TYR A 290 1.96 18.66 -12.39
CA TYR A 290 1.30 17.40 -12.73
C TYR A 290 0.36 16.88 -11.63
N LYS A 291 -0.90 16.64 -11.98
CA LYS A 291 -1.91 16.05 -11.10
C LYS A 291 -2.44 14.78 -11.75
N SER A 292 -2.66 13.76 -10.93
CA SER A 292 -3.18 12.48 -11.39
C SER A 292 -4.12 11.88 -10.35
N LYS A 293 -4.70 10.74 -10.69
CA LYS A 293 -5.58 9.95 -9.84
C LYS A 293 -5.23 8.48 -9.97
N LEU A 294 -5.18 7.77 -8.85
CA LEU A 294 -5.26 6.32 -8.83
C LEU A 294 -6.74 5.92 -8.76
N ILE A 295 -7.24 5.28 -9.81
CA ILE A 295 -8.58 4.69 -9.86
C ILE A 295 -8.48 3.20 -9.55
N ILE A 296 -9.15 2.77 -8.50
CA ILE A 296 -9.29 1.36 -8.13
C ILE A 296 -10.70 0.92 -8.54
N PRO A 297 -10.86 -0.13 -9.37
CA PRO A 297 -12.17 -0.54 -9.86
C PRO A 297 -13.02 -1.19 -8.75
N PRO A 298 -14.35 -1.30 -8.93
CA PRO A 298 -15.23 -2.01 -8.01
C PRO A 298 -14.76 -3.46 -7.78
N GLY A 299 -14.89 -3.95 -6.55
CA GLY A 299 -14.56 -5.31 -6.15
C GLY A 299 -13.07 -5.63 -6.07
N ALA A 300 -12.18 -4.66 -6.34
CA ALA A 300 -10.73 -4.87 -6.31
C ALA A 300 -10.17 -4.95 -4.87
N ILE A 301 -10.80 -4.27 -3.92
CA ILE A 301 -10.43 -4.32 -2.50
C ILE A 301 -11.43 -5.26 -1.83
N VAL A 302 -10.93 -6.40 -1.34
CA VAL A 302 -11.74 -7.45 -0.69
C VAL A 302 -11.14 -7.79 0.67
N ILE A 303 -11.97 -7.75 1.70
CA ILE A 303 -11.68 -8.20 3.06
C ILE A 303 -12.88 -9.04 3.49
N GLY A 304 -12.76 -10.38 3.49
CA GLY A 304 -13.90 -11.25 3.75
C GLY A 304 -15.05 -10.98 2.77
N ASN A 305 -16.24 -10.71 3.31
CA ASN A 305 -17.42 -10.38 2.50
C ASN A 305 -17.52 -8.89 2.17
N ASP A 306 -16.68 -8.05 2.77
CA ASP A 306 -16.65 -6.63 2.49
C ASP A 306 -15.81 -6.35 1.24
N SER A 307 -16.39 -5.60 0.31
CA SER A 307 -15.70 -5.15 -0.90
C SER A 307 -16.08 -3.73 -1.28
N ASN A 308 -15.21 -3.05 -2.03
CA ASN A 308 -15.54 -1.73 -2.56
C ASN A 308 -16.57 -1.85 -3.69
N SER A 309 -17.83 -1.47 -3.45
CA SER A 309 -18.91 -1.63 -4.44
C SER A 309 -18.86 -0.63 -5.60
N SER A 310 -18.01 0.39 -5.50
CA SER A 310 -17.85 1.45 -6.51
C SER A 310 -16.37 1.77 -6.71
N PRO A 311 -16.01 2.41 -7.85
CA PRO A 311 -14.63 2.79 -8.09
C PRO A 311 -14.14 3.77 -7.01
N VAL A 312 -12.91 3.59 -6.56
CA VAL A 312 -12.27 4.49 -5.59
C VAL A 312 -11.28 5.36 -6.34
N THR A 313 -11.43 6.67 -6.22
CA THR A 313 -10.55 7.64 -6.88
C THR A 313 -9.71 8.35 -5.84
N ILE A 314 -8.40 8.11 -5.87
CA ILE A 314 -7.44 8.70 -4.95
C ILE A 314 -6.64 9.75 -5.71
N ALA A 315 -6.72 11.01 -5.30
CA ALA A 315 -5.92 12.07 -5.92
C ALA A 315 -4.42 11.87 -5.61
N ILE A 316 -3.60 12.07 -6.63
CA ILE A 316 -2.14 12.07 -6.55
C ILE A 316 -1.71 13.49 -6.91
N ASN A 317 -1.80 14.37 -5.92
CA ASN A 317 -1.45 15.79 -6.05
C ASN A 317 -0.35 16.06 -5.02
N GLY A 318 0.72 16.74 -5.44
CA GLY A 318 1.81 17.09 -4.53
C GLY A 318 1.39 18.10 -3.44
N ARG A 319 2.38 18.61 -2.70
CA ARG A 319 2.14 19.47 -1.53
C ARG A 319 1.30 20.70 -1.91
N ASN A 320 0.29 21.00 -1.09
CA ASN A 320 -0.62 22.13 -1.28
C ASN A 320 -1.32 22.12 -2.66
N ASP A 321 -1.55 20.94 -3.25
CA ASP A 321 -2.17 20.79 -4.56
C ASP A 321 -1.36 21.41 -5.73
N ASN A 322 -0.03 21.55 -5.56
CA ASN A 322 0.87 22.06 -6.59
C ASN A 322 1.43 20.97 -7.53
N GLY A 323 0.80 19.80 -7.54
CA GLY A 323 1.22 18.68 -8.39
C GLY A 323 2.56 18.03 -7.98
N LEU A 324 2.86 16.89 -8.59
CA LEU A 324 4.12 16.18 -8.39
C LEU A 324 5.26 16.94 -9.05
N GLN A 325 6.40 17.01 -8.36
CA GLN A 325 7.58 17.67 -8.87
C GLN A 325 8.38 16.69 -9.75
N PRO A 326 8.81 17.10 -10.96
CA PRO A 326 9.72 16.31 -11.78
C PRO A 326 10.96 15.88 -11.00
N GLY A 327 11.36 14.62 -11.16
CA GLY A 327 12.52 14.07 -10.45
C GLY A 327 12.34 13.89 -8.95
N ALA A 328 11.15 14.11 -8.35
CA ALA A 328 10.90 13.82 -6.94
C ALA A 328 10.39 12.39 -6.70
N SER A 329 10.55 11.89 -5.48
CA SER A 329 10.09 10.57 -5.04
C SER A 329 9.00 10.72 -3.98
N TYR A 330 7.93 9.95 -4.14
CA TYR A 330 6.78 9.95 -3.26
C TYR A 330 6.46 8.53 -2.81
N THR A 331 5.91 8.42 -1.61
CA THR A 331 5.33 7.16 -1.11
C THR A 331 3.82 7.36 -0.95
N LEU A 332 3.02 6.53 -1.64
CA LEU A 332 1.57 6.46 -1.50
C LEU A 332 1.19 5.19 -0.73
N LYS A 333 0.75 5.37 0.52
CA LYS A 333 0.26 4.28 1.37
C LYS A 333 -1.25 4.24 1.38
N LEU A 334 -1.81 3.05 1.13
CA LEU A 334 -3.24 2.79 1.20
C LEU A 334 -3.56 2.01 2.47
N LYS A 335 -4.61 2.41 3.19
CA LYS A 335 -5.09 1.72 4.39
C LYS A 335 -6.55 1.37 4.21
N PHE A 336 -6.89 0.11 4.44
CA PHE A 336 -8.25 -0.41 4.34
C PHE A 336 -8.62 -0.97 5.71
N ASN A 337 -9.66 -0.46 6.37
CA ASN A 337 -10.09 -1.01 7.66
C ASN A 337 -11.55 -1.44 7.62
N SER A 338 -11.77 -2.74 7.71
CA SER A 338 -13.09 -3.34 7.77
C SER A 338 -13.65 -3.44 9.21
N ASP A 339 -12.82 -3.56 10.25
CA ASP A 339 -13.37 -3.90 11.57
C ASP A 339 -14.00 -2.70 12.25
N ARG A 340 -15.31 -2.83 12.50
CA ARG A 340 -16.16 -1.74 12.95
C ARG A 340 -17.46 -2.26 13.56
N TYR A 341 -18.13 -1.38 14.26
CA TYR A 341 -19.49 -1.58 14.74
C TYR A 341 -20.49 -1.01 13.74
N VAL A 342 -21.58 -1.72 13.43
CA VAL A 342 -22.58 -1.27 12.45
C VAL A 342 -24.03 -1.47 12.91
N ASP A 343 -24.92 -0.69 12.30
CA ASP A 343 -26.37 -0.90 12.36
C ASP A 343 -26.88 -1.91 11.31
N GLU A 344 -28.19 -2.09 11.24
CA GLU A 344 -28.87 -3.01 10.31
C GLU A 344 -28.63 -2.67 8.83
N ASN A 345 -28.32 -1.41 8.52
CA ASN A 345 -27.99 -0.95 7.17
C ASN A 345 -26.49 -1.07 6.85
N GLY A 346 -25.69 -1.60 7.78
CA GLY A 346 -24.24 -1.69 7.62
C GLY A 346 -23.50 -0.36 7.82
N THR A 347 -24.17 0.69 8.29
CA THR A 347 -23.55 1.99 8.54
C THR A 347 -22.72 1.93 9.82
N THR A 348 -21.53 2.54 9.82
CA THR A 348 -20.66 2.56 11.00
C THR A 348 -21.29 3.35 12.14
N GLN A 349 -21.36 2.75 13.33
CA GLN A 349 -21.95 3.35 14.52
C GLN A 349 -21.01 3.26 15.72
N SER A 350 -21.32 4.02 16.77
CA SER A 350 -20.69 3.83 18.08
C SER A 350 -21.09 2.47 18.68
N LYS A 351 -20.25 1.90 19.54
CA LYS A 351 -20.50 0.62 20.21
C LYS A 351 -21.89 0.55 20.87
N ASN A 352 -22.37 1.65 21.45
CA ASN A 352 -23.63 1.68 22.19
C ASN A 352 -24.87 1.69 21.30
N ASN A 353 -24.72 1.92 19.99
CA ASN A 353 -25.83 2.01 19.03
C ASN A 353 -25.79 0.89 17.99
N ALA A 354 -24.74 0.06 18.00
CA ALA A 354 -24.47 -0.90 16.94
C ALA A 354 -24.91 -2.31 17.32
N ARG A 355 -25.86 -2.85 16.55
CA ARG A 355 -26.36 -4.22 16.75
C ARG A 355 -25.35 -5.26 16.28
N TYR A 356 -24.50 -4.90 15.33
CA TYR A 356 -23.55 -5.82 14.71
C TYR A 356 -22.11 -5.38 14.90
N ALA A 357 -21.20 -6.34 14.83
CA ALA A 357 -19.76 -6.11 14.70
C ALA A 357 -19.26 -6.78 13.41
N VAL A 358 -18.52 -6.04 12.60
CA VAL A 358 -17.79 -6.58 11.46
C VAL A 358 -16.39 -6.92 11.91
N ILE A 359 -16.00 -8.19 11.76
CA ILE A 359 -14.64 -8.68 12.06
C ILE A 359 -14.11 -9.47 10.87
N GLY A 360 -13.00 -9.03 10.30
CA GLY A 360 -12.39 -9.60 9.10
C GLY A 360 -13.30 -9.58 7.88
N GLY A 361 -14.21 -8.60 7.78
CA GLY A 361 -15.20 -8.53 6.71
C GLY A 361 -16.47 -9.35 6.93
N TYR A 362 -16.61 -10.02 8.08
CA TYR A 362 -17.79 -10.81 8.42
C TYR A 362 -18.63 -10.05 9.46
N ARG A 363 -19.89 -9.75 9.13
CA ARG A 363 -20.81 -9.03 10.01
C ARG A 363 -21.57 -9.99 10.92
N TRP A 364 -21.29 -9.94 12.22
CA TRP A 364 -21.91 -10.78 13.24
C TRP A 364 -22.92 -10.00 14.07
N ASP A 365 -24.03 -10.63 14.45
CA ASP A 365 -24.93 -10.08 15.47
C ASP A 365 -24.21 -10.04 16.83
N ARG A 366 -24.48 -9.01 17.62
CA ARG A 366 -23.94 -8.88 18.98
C ARG A 366 -24.89 -9.46 20.04
N PHE A 367 -26.10 -9.88 19.67
CA PHE A 367 -27.01 -10.64 20.52
C PHE A 367 -27.23 -12.08 20.06
N ASN A 368 -27.50 -12.97 21.02
CA ASN A 368 -28.05 -14.29 20.71
C ASN A 368 -29.49 -14.13 20.22
N ILE A 369 -29.97 -15.05 19.39
CA ILE A 369 -31.39 -15.06 18.99
C ILE A 369 -32.26 -15.31 20.23
N GLY A 370 -33.42 -14.65 20.28
CA GLY A 370 -34.42 -14.87 21.32
C GLY A 370 -34.11 -14.16 22.64
N VAL A 371 -33.21 -13.18 22.63
CA VAL A 371 -33.08 -12.24 23.74
C VAL A 371 -34.32 -11.36 23.86
N THR A 372 -34.61 -10.92 25.08
CA THR A 372 -35.77 -10.04 25.36
C THR A 372 -35.65 -8.66 24.70
N SER A 373 -34.42 -8.17 24.53
CA SER A 373 -34.12 -6.94 23.78
C SER A 373 -32.79 -7.05 23.05
N ASN A 374 -32.81 -6.83 21.74
CA ASN A 374 -31.65 -6.81 20.85
C ASN A 374 -31.25 -5.39 20.42
N THR A 375 -31.80 -4.35 21.07
CA THR A 375 -31.42 -2.95 20.83
C THR A 375 -30.24 -2.59 21.73
N PRO A 376 -29.06 -2.29 21.16
CA PRO A 376 -27.91 -1.84 21.95
C PRO A 376 -28.20 -0.51 22.63
N SER A 377 -27.74 -0.37 23.87
CA SER A 377 -27.71 0.89 24.60
C SER A 377 -26.66 0.80 25.72
N ALA A 378 -26.40 1.90 26.43
CA ALA A 378 -25.51 1.85 27.61
C ALA A 378 -26.02 0.89 28.71
N SER A 379 -27.34 0.72 28.84
CA SER A 379 -27.96 -0.22 29.79
C SER A 379 -28.19 -1.62 29.21
N ASN A 380 -28.08 -1.77 27.88
CA ASN A 380 -28.22 -3.05 27.18
C ASN A 380 -26.96 -3.36 26.34
N ASP A 381 -25.75 -3.17 26.88
CA ASP A 381 -24.49 -3.42 26.15
C ASP A 381 -24.35 -4.92 25.83
N PRO A 382 -24.30 -5.33 24.55
CA PRO A 382 -24.17 -6.74 24.18
C PRO A 382 -22.87 -7.41 24.69
N ASP A 383 -21.86 -6.61 25.07
CA ASP A 383 -20.57 -7.13 25.53
C ASP A 383 -20.41 -7.25 27.07
N VAL A 384 -21.48 -6.93 27.79
CA VAL A 384 -21.57 -7.13 29.24
C VAL A 384 -22.35 -8.41 29.50
N ILE A 385 -21.66 -9.44 30.00
CA ILE A 385 -22.27 -10.75 30.24
C ILE A 385 -23.29 -10.67 31.39
N ARG A 386 -24.55 -10.99 31.07
CA ARG A 386 -25.70 -11.00 31.97
C ARG A 386 -26.79 -11.91 31.41
N LYS A 387 -27.78 -12.28 32.23
CA LYS A 387 -28.84 -13.22 31.82
C LYS A 387 -29.61 -12.74 30.58
N GLU A 388 -29.80 -11.44 30.46
CA GLU A 388 -30.60 -10.79 29.41
C GLU A 388 -30.04 -11.02 28.00
N ILE A 389 -28.77 -11.37 27.85
CA ILE A 389 -28.12 -11.62 26.55
C ILE A 389 -27.89 -13.11 26.22
N HIS A 390 -28.38 -14.04 27.06
CA HIS A 390 -28.16 -15.48 26.85
C HIS A 390 -29.00 -16.07 25.69
N GLY A 391 -30.11 -15.43 25.33
CA GLY A 391 -30.98 -15.87 24.23
C GLY A 391 -31.75 -17.17 24.51
N ALA A 392 -32.46 -17.62 23.48
CA ALA A 392 -33.24 -18.86 23.47
C ALA A 392 -32.36 -20.09 23.22
N LYS A 393 -32.91 -21.28 23.45
CA LYS A 393 -32.29 -22.57 23.11
C LYS A 393 -33.03 -23.21 21.95
N TYR A 394 -32.25 -23.78 21.04
CA TYR A 394 -32.74 -24.49 19.88
C TYR A 394 -32.13 -25.88 19.89
N GLN A 395 -32.92 -26.89 19.56
CA GLN A 395 -32.37 -28.11 19.02
C GLN A 395 -31.83 -27.83 17.62
N TRP A 396 -30.81 -28.56 17.20
CA TRP A 396 -30.26 -28.39 15.86
C TRP A 396 -31.33 -28.56 14.78
N SER A 397 -31.41 -27.63 13.83
CA SER A 397 -32.44 -27.56 12.77
C SER A 397 -33.88 -27.22 13.21
N ALA A 398 -34.08 -26.78 14.46
CA ALA A 398 -35.39 -26.33 14.95
C ALA A 398 -35.72 -24.89 14.55
N MET A 399 -37.00 -24.60 14.28
CA MET A 399 -37.48 -23.23 14.09
C MET A 399 -37.92 -22.58 15.41
N THR A 400 -37.95 -21.25 15.47
CA THR A 400 -38.47 -20.51 16.63
C THR A 400 -39.91 -20.91 16.93
N GLY A 401 -40.19 -21.25 18.20
CA GLY A 401 -41.53 -21.65 18.64
C GLY A 401 -41.88 -23.12 18.39
N GLN A 402 -41.00 -23.93 17.80
CA GLN A 402 -41.27 -25.35 17.58
C GLN A 402 -41.39 -26.10 18.91
N THR A 403 -42.58 -26.66 19.18
CA THR A 403 -42.90 -27.38 20.42
C THR A 403 -41.85 -28.43 20.76
N ASN A 404 -41.30 -28.40 21.99
CA ASN A 404 -40.27 -29.31 22.53
C ASN A 404 -38.87 -29.24 21.87
N TYR A 405 -38.70 -28.55 20.75
CA TYR A 405 -37.40 -28.33 20.08
C TYR A 405 -36.83 -26.93 20.31
N TYR A 406 -37.62 -26.03 20.86
CA TYR A 406 -37.30 -24.65 21.14
C TYR A 406 -37.65 -24.32 22.59
N LEU A 407 -36.81 -23.50 23.24
CA LEU A 407 -37.09 -22.94 24.56
C LEU A 407 -36.78 -21.44 24.55
N SER A 408 -37.76 -20.62 24.92
CA SER A 408 -37.57 -19.17 25.04
C SER A 408 -36.50 -18.84 26.08
N GLN A 409 -35.89 -17.64 25.99
CA GLN A 409 -34.95 -17.18 27.01
C GLN A 409 -35.60 -17.17 28.40
N GLN A 410 -36.86 -16.72 28.50
CA GLN A 410 -37.58 -16.62 29.76
C GLN A 410 -37.76 -18.00 30.40
N ASP A 411 -38.19 -18.98 29.63
CA ASP A 411 -38.38 -20.36 30.12
C ASP A 411 -37.03 -21.01 30.46
N ASP A 412 -35.98 -20.74 29.68
CA ASP A 412 -34.63 -21.24 29.95
C ASP A 412 -34.09 -20.77 31.30
N GLN A 413 -34.45 -19.55 31.71
CA GLN A 413 -34.02 -18.95 32.97
C GLN A 413 -34.93 -19.30 34.14
N THR A 414 -36.17 -19.70 33.87
CA THR A 414 -37.17 -20.03 34.89
C THR A 414 -37.08 -21.49 35.32
N TYR A 415 -36.92 -22.41 34.36
CA TYR A 415 -37.03 -23.85 34.61
C TYR A 415 -35.69 -24.55 34.56
N THR A 416 -35.37 -25.33 35.59
CA THR A 416 -34.18 -26.19 35.64
C THR A 416 -34.33 -27.43 34.76
N THR A 417 -35.56 -27.92 34.57
CA THR A 417 -35.91 -29.05 33.70
C THR A 417 -37.16 -28.68 32.90
N VAL A 418 -37.19 -29.05 31.62
CA VAL A 418 -38.32 -28.83 30.71
C VAL A 418 -38.64 -30.09 29.92
N THR A 419 -39.84 -30.18 29.36
CA THR A 419 -40.10 -31.15 28.29
C THR A 419 -39.31 -30.74 27.06
N TRP A 420 -38.42 -31.62 26.63
CA TRP A 420 -37.55 -31.43 25.48
C TRP A 420 -37.75 -32.61 24.53
N GLU A 421 -37.44 -32.50 23.25
CA GLU A 421 -37.61 -33.61 22.32
C GLU A 421 -36.36 -34.50 22.27
N THR A 422 -36.57 -35.82 22.19
CA THR A 422 -35.49 -36.82 22.09
C THR A 422 -35.17 -37.16 20.64
N LEU A 423 -36.14 -36.98 19.73
CA LEU A 423 -35.98 -37.27 18.31
C LEU A 423 -35.05 -36.25 17.65
N LEU A 424 -34.06 -36.77 16.94
CA LEU A 424 -33.06 -35.98 16.23
C LEU A 424 -33.58 -35.59 14.84
N HIS A 425 -33.34 -34.35 14.44
CA HIS A 425 -33.47 -33.98 13.03
C HIS A 425 -32.30 -34.60 12.25
N ASN A 426 -32.60 -35.29 11.16
CA ASN A 426 -31.63 -36.02 10.34
C ASN A 426 -31.08 -35.21 9.15
N ASN A 427 -31.61 -34.01 8.92
CA ASN A 427 -31.17 -33.12 7.84
C ASN A 427 -31.04 -31.69 8.37
N VAL A 428 -30.03 -30.96 7.86
CA VAL A 428 -29.90 -29.52 8.11
C VAL A 428 -31.14 -28.84 7.54
N ARG A 429 -31.96 -28.23 8.39
CA ARG A 429 -33.07 -27.43 7.87
C ARG A 429 -32.64 -25.99 7.64
N TRP A 430 -31.74 -25.42 8.45
CA TRP A 430 -31.40 -23.99 8.40
C TRP A 430 -30.63 -23.54 7.14
N ASN A 431 -29.87 -24.44 6.50
CA ASN A 431 -29.02 -24.15 5.36
C ASN A 431 -29.33 -25.12 4.21
N SER A 432 -29.64 -24.59 3.01
CA SER A 432 -29.76 -25.38 1.78
C SER A 432 -28.56 -25.24 0.84
N GLY A 433 -27.58 -24.40 1.19
CA GLY A 433 -26.30 -24.26 0.50
C GLY A 433 -25.21 -25.17 1.09
N ASP A 434 -23.96 -24.92 0.70
CA ASP A 434 -22.80 -25.61 1.26
C ASP A 434 -22.16 -24.81 2.42
N VAL A 435 -21.06 -25.31 2.98
CA VAL A 435 -20.39 -24.70 4.14
C VAL A 435 -19.57 -23.44 3.79
N ASN A 436 -19.14 -23.29 2.53
CA ASN A 436 -18.46 -22.12 1.99
C ASN A 436 -19.45 -21.09 1.43
N ASN A 437 -20.60 -21.56 0.93
CA ASN A 437 -21.68 -20.74 0.37
C ASN A 437 -23.02 -21.09 1.04
N PRO A 438 -23.23 -20.69 2.30
CA PRO A 438 -24.46 -21.02 3.02
C PRO A 438 -25.64 -20.24 2.44
N PHE A 439 -26.79 -20.91 2.30
CA PHE A 439 -28.03 -20.30 1.84
C PHE A 439 -29.15 -20.56 2.85
N LYS A 440 -29.72 -19.49 3.39
CA LYS A 440 -30.73 -19.55 4.45
C LYS A 440 -32.02 -20.22 3.96
N THR A 441 -32.68 -20.99 4.81
CA THR A 441 -34.05 -21.50 4.54
C THR A 441 -35.10 -20.83 5.42
N SER A 442 -36.37 -21.16 5.18
CA SER A 442 -37.50 -20.71 6.03
C SER A 442 -37.46 -21.21 7.47
N SER A 443 -36.65 -22.23 7.78
CA SER A 443 -36.52 -22.78 9.13
C SER A 443 -35.39 -22.13 9.95
N ASP A 444 -34.53 -21.35 9.31
CA ASP A 444 -33.43 -20.66 9.96
C ASP A 444 -33.98 -19.59 10.93
N PRO A 445 -33.61 -19.64 12.23
CA PRO A 445 -34.21 -18.79 13.25
C PRO A 445 -33.73 -17.33 13.23
N CYS A 446 -32.73 -16.97 12.40
CA CYS A 446 -32.22 -15.61 12.34
C CYS A 446 -33.20 -14.65 11.65
N ASP A 447 -33.10 -13.37 11.98
CA ASP A 447 -33.89 -12.31 11.32
C ASP A 447 -33.52 -12.15 9.84
N SER A 448 -34.37 -11.43 9.08
CA SER A 448 -34.12 -11.10 7.67
C SER A 448 -32.72 -10.49 7.46
N GLY A 449 -32.04 -10.91 6.38
CA GLY A 449 -30.68 -10.48 6.05
C GLY A 449 -29.57 -11.08 6.94
N ASN A 450 -29.92 -12.05 7.79
CA ASN A 450 -28.98 -12.80 8.62
C ASN A 450 -29.35 -14.30 8.63
N ARG A 451 -28.38 -15.15 8.92
CA ARG A 451 -28.52 -16.61 8.96
C ARG A 451 -27.68 -17.24 10.05
N VAL A 452 -27.94 -18.52 10.31
CA VAL A 452 -27.05 -19.35 11.13
C VAL A 452 -25.70 -19.45 10.41
N PRO A 453 -24.58 -19.16 11.08
CA PRO A 453 -23.24 -19.25 10.50
C PRO A 453 -22.82 -20.69 10.23
N SER A 454 -21.96 -20.89 9.24
CA SER A 454 -21.23 -22.14 9.04
C SER A 454 -20.06 -22.25 10.03
N TYR A 455 -19.47 -23.45 10.13
CA TYR A 455 -18.27 -23.62 10.95
C TYR A 455 -17.06 -22.84 10.39
N ILE A 456 -16.96 -22.70 9.07
CA ILE A 456 -15.86 -21.98 8.39
C ILE A 456 -15.87 -20.51 8.78
N GLU A 457 -17.06 -19.92 8.91
CA GLU A 457 -17.20 -18.52 9.35
C GLU A 457 -16.75 -18.35 10.81
N TYR A 458 -17.05 -19.30 11.68
CA TYR A 458 -16.49 -19.32 13.04
C TYR A 458 -14.97 -19.51 13.06
N GLU A 459 -14.39 -20.31 12.16
CA GLU A 459 -12.94 -20.42 12.00
C GLU A 459 -12.32 -19.09 11.57
N LYS A 460 -12.97 -18.36 10.64
CA LYS A 460 -12.57 -17.00 10.25
C LYS A 460 -12.68 -16.02 11.41
N LEU A 461 -13.71 -16.12 12.25
CA LEU A 461 -13.81 -15.31 13.47
C LEU A 461 -12.63 -15.59 14.41
N ILE A 462 -12.32 -16.87 14.67
CA ILE A 462 -11.19 -17.26 15.52
C ILE A 462 -9.86 -16.77 14.94
N SER A 463 -9.64 -16.91 13.63
CA SER A 463 -8.39 -16.47 12.99
C SER A 463 -8.20 -14.97 13.06
N ASN A 464 -9.28 -14.19 13.04
CA ASN A 464 -9.25 -12.72 13.05
C ASN A 464 -9.29 -12.09 14.45
N THR A 465 -9.32 -12.90 15.52
CA THR A 465 -9.50 -12.38 16.89
C THR A 465 -8.53 -12.95 17.91
N PHE A 466 -8.28 -12.19 18.97
CA PHE A 466 -7.82 -12.72 20.25
C PHE A 466 -9.05 -13.09 21.08
N ASN A 467 -9.05 -14.26 21.70
CA ASN A 467 -10.15 -14.67 22.58
C ASN A 467 -9.70 -14.73 24.05
N SER A 468 -10.57 -14.31 24.97
CA SER A 468 -10.31 -14.37 26.41
C SER A 468 -11.54 -14.85 27.18
N PRO A 469 -11.37 -15.67 28.24
CA PRO A 469 -12.46 -16.00 29.14
C PRO A 469 -12.88 -14.77 29.97
N VAL A 470 -14.14 -14.78 30.42
CA VAL A 470 -14.71 -13.81 31.35
C VAL A 470 -15.52 -14.57 32.41
N GLY A 471 -15.44 -14.12 33.66
CA GLY A 471 -16.11 -14.77 34.79
C GLY A 471 -15.37 -16.01 35.30
N SER A 472 -16.06 -16.81 36.11
CA SER A 472 -15.48 -17.98 36.81
C SER A 472 -15.31 -19.21 35.93
N LEU A 473 -16.01 -19.25 34.78
CA LEU A 473 -16.15 -20.45 33.95
C LEU A 473 -16.58 -21.70 34.73
N SER A 474 -17.37 -21.52 35.80
CA SER A 474 -17.86 -22.59 36.66
C SER A 474 -19.33 -22.91 36.36
N SER A 475 -19.69 -24.20 36.44
CA SER A 475 -21.06 -24.63 36.21
C SER A 475 -21.96 -24.20 37.36
N GLY A 476 -23.10 -23.56 37.05
CA GLY A 476 -24.12 -23.22 38.01
C GLY A 476 -25.40 -22.78 37.33
N ILE A 477 -26.55 -23.28 37.78
CA ILE A 477 -27.87 -22.95 37.19
C ILE A 477 -28.18 -21.46 37.23
N ASN A 478 -27.56 -20.70 38.14
CA ASN A 478 -27.71 -19.25 38.27
C ASN A 478 -26.46 -18.47 37.82
N ASN A 479 -25.46 -19.13 37.21
CA ASN A 479 -24.24 -18.46 36.75
C ASN A 479 -24.44 -17.81 35.38
N TYR A 480 -24.86 -16.55 35.39
CA TYR A 480 -25.08 -15.75 34.19
C TYR A 480 -23.93 -14.78 33.85
N SER A 481 -22.81 -14.83 34.58
CA SER A 481 -21.73 -13.83 34.51
C SER A 481 -20.47 -14.30 33.79
N SER A 482 -20.50 -15.51 33.21
CA SER A 482 -19.32 -16.13 32.57
C SER A 482 -19.49 -16.32 31.06
N GLY A 483 -18.39 -16.34 30.31
CA GLY A 483 -18.36 -16.52 28.87
C GLY A 483 -17.00 -16.23 28.24
N ARG A 484 -16.98 -15.84 26.97
CA ARG A 484 -15.76 -15.49 26.23
C ARG A 484 -15.94 -14.23 25.41
N ARG A 485 -14.88 -13.43 25.34
CA ARG A 485 -14.76 -12.25 24.47
C ARG A 485 -13.81 -12.53 23.33
N PHE A 486 -14.11 -11.96 22.18
CA PHE A 486 -13.37 -12.06 20.93
C PHE A 486 -13.04 -10.65 20.46
N TYR A 487 -11.80 -10.22 20.62
CA TYR A 487 -11.32 -8.90 20.21
C TYR A 487 -10.68 -8.99 18.84
N SER A 488 -11.01 -8.09 17.94
CA SER A 488 -10.34 -8.01 16.64
C SER A 488 -8.82 -7.87 16.81
N LYS A 489 -8.05 -8.63 16.02
CA LYS A 489 -6.59 -8.47 15.95
C LYS A 489 -6.17 -7.15 15.31
N ARG A 490 -7.03 -6.56 14.48
CA ARG A 490 -6.74 -5.36 13.67
C ARG A 490 -7.31 -4.09 14.27
N SER A 491 -8.45 -4.18 14.95
CA SER A 491 -9.11 -3.08 15.65
C SER A 491 -9.51 -3.55 17.06
N PRO A 492 -8.59 -3.64 18.04
CA PRO A 492 -8.81 -4.31 19.33
C PRO A 492 -10.01 -3.86 20.17
N ASN A 493 -10.56 -2.68 19.88
CA ASN A 493 -11.77 -2.15 20.52
C ASN A 493 -13.09 -2.63 19.89
N VAL A 494 -13.03 -3.32 18.75
CA VAL A 494 -14.15 -4.05 18.14
C VAL A 494 -14.11 -5.47 18.68
N GLN A 495 -15.22 -5.91 19.28
CA GLN A 495 -15.31 -7.22 19.91
C GLN A 495 -16.68 -7.87 19.73
N LEU A 496 -16.71 -9.17 19.97
CA LEU A 496 -17.90 -9.97 20.17
C LEU A 496 -17.84 -10.68 21.52
N THR A 497 -18.99 -10.82 22.17
CA THR A 497 -19.12 -11.52 23.45
C THR A 497 -20.09 -12.69 23.34
N PHE A 498 -19.61 -13.86 23.72
CA PHE A 498 -20.37 -15.11 23.74
C PHE A 498 -20.55 -15.57 25.19
N PRO A 499 -21.74 -15.40 25.78
CA PRO A 499 -22.04 -15.93 27.10
C PRO A 499 -21.89 -17.45 27.15
N ALA A 500 -21.43 -17.98 28.30
CA ALA A 500 -21.43 -19.40 28.61
C ALA A 500 -22.84 -19.83 29.04
N THR A 501 -23.73 -19.97 28.07
CA THR A 501 -25.16 -20.18 28.34
C THR A 501 -25.51 -21.60 28.79
N GLY A 502 -24.55 -22.53 28.76
CA GLY A 502 -24.83 -23.96 28.97
C GLY A 502 -25.71 -24.55 27.87
N PHE A 503 -26.29 -25.71 28.14
CA PHE A 503 -27.14 -26.41 27.18
C PHE A 503 -28.27 -27.18 27.85
N ARG A 504 -29.34 -27.45 27.10
CA ARG A 504 -30.37 -28.43 27.50
C ARG A 504 -29.89 -29.82 27.14
N ALA A 505 -29.78 -30.68 28.14
CA ALA A 505 -29.19 -32.00 28.00
C ALA A 505 -30.16 -33.02 27.40
N LEU A 506 -29.56 -34.09 26.87
CA LEU A 506 -30.23 -35.30 26.40
C LEU A 506 -29.93 -36.47 27.34
N GLY A 507 -30.53 -37.64 27.05
CA GLY A 507 -30.25 -38.90 27.74
C GLY A 507 -30.94 -38.93 29.11
N ASN A 508 -30.23 -39.40 30.13
CA ASN A 508 -30.80 -39.55 31.48
C ASN A 508 -31.10 -38.21 32.19
N SER A 509 -30.63 -37.09 31.63
CA SER A 509 -30.83 -35.71 32.13
C SER A 509 -31.65 -34.87 31.16
N HIS A 510 -32.59 -35.49 30.46
CA HIS A 510 -33.32 -34.87 29.37
C HIS A 510 -34.00 -33.54 29.77
N GLY A 511 -33.76 -32.49 29.00
CA GLY A 511 -34.31 -31.14 29.24
C GLY A 511 -33.71 -30.39 30.43
N GLN A 512 -32.79 -31.00 31.19
CA GLN A 512 -32.09 -30.31 32.28
C GLN A 512 -31.09 -29.29 31.73
N ILE A 513 -31.00 -28.13 32.39
CA ILE A 513 -29.92 -27.19 32.12
C ILE A 513 -28.59 -27.71 32.69
N VAL A 514 -27.57 -27.77 31.84
CA VAL A 514 -26.23 -28.27 32.21
C VAL A 514 -25.17 -27.27 31.80
N SER A 515 -24.11 -27.16 32.62
CA SER A 515 -22.90 -26.38 32.33
C SER A 515 -23.10 -24.89 32.03
N ARG A 516 -24.23 -24.32 32.48
CA ARG A 516 -24.42 -22.86 32.46
C ARG A 516 -23.32 -22.21 33.28
N GLY A 517 -22.69 -21.19 32.72
CA GLY A 517 -21.54 -20.52 33.30
C GLY A 517 -20.19 -21.16 32.96
N SER A 518 -20.12 -22.42 32.50
CA SER A 518 -18.82 -23.07 32.18
C SER A 518 -18.55 -23.31 30.70
N VAL A 519 -19.58 -23.62 29.89
CA VAL A 519 -19.38 -23.92 28.46
C VAL A 519 -19.99 -22.87 27.53
N VAL A 520 -19.24 -22.52 26.49
CA VAL A 520 -19.62 -21.57 25.44
C VAL A 520 -19.92 -22.37 24.18
N TYR A 521 -21.14 -22.88 24.09
CA TYR A 521 -21.59 -23.74 22.99
C TYR A 521 -22.63 -23.03 22.15
N TYR A 522 -22.43 -22.99 20.83
CA TYR A 522 -23.34 -22.37 19.88
C TYR A 522 -23.52 -23.27 18.67
N TRP A 523 -24.73 -23.26 18.12
CA TRP A 523 -24.97 -23.93 16.85
C TRP A 523 -24.31 -23.22 15.67
N THR A 524 -23.77 -24.03 14.78
CA THR A 524 -23.51 -23.67 13.39
C THR A 524 -24.49 -24.47 12.50
N THR A 525 -24.49 -24.21 11.19
CA THR A 525 -25.34 -24.95 10.24
C THR A 525 -25.06 -26.46 10.26
N ASN A 526 -23.84 -26.88 10.60
CA ASN A 526 -23.41 -28.27 10.45
C ASN A 526 -22.44 -28.76 11.54
N GLN A 527 -22.17 -28.01 12.60
CA GLN A 527 -21.30 -28.38 13.72
C GLN A 527 -21.69 -27.54 14.95
N ARG A 528 -20.89 -27.63 16.01
CA ARG A 528 -21.01 -26.78 17.19
C ARG A 528 -19.73 -25.99 17.39
N PHE A 529 -19.86 -24.69 17.58
CA PHE A 529 -18.77 -23.85 18.06
C PHE A 529 -18.59 -24.01 19.56
N VAL A 530 -17.35 -24.25 20.02
CA VAL A 530 -17.02 -24.50 21.45
C VAL A 530 -16.29 -23.34 22.13
N GLY A 531 -16.48 -22.12 21.65
CA GLY A 531 -15.94 -20.92 22.28
C GLY A 531 -14.45 -20.66 22.03
N SER A 532 -13.70 -21.61 21.49
CA SER A 532 -12.29 -21.42 21.09
C SER A 532 -11.87 -22.23 19.87
N ALA A 533 -12.76 -23.10 19.37
CA ALA A 533 -12.52 -23.99 18.26
C ALA A 533 -13.87 -24.42 17.67
N VAL A 534 -13.82 -25.08 16.52
CA VAL A 534 -14.94 -25.84 15.97
C VAL A 534 -14.47 -27.29 15.78
N PRO A 535 -14.83 -28.24 16.67
CA PRO A 535 -14.28 -29.59 16.64
C PRO A 535 -14.79 -30.40 15.44
N TYR A 536 -13.88 -31.06 14.72
CA TYR A 536 -14.20 -31.85 13.53
C TYR A 536 -15.13 -33.05 13.79
N THR A 537 -15.16 -33.56 15.03
CA THR A 537 -15.82 -34.84 15.39
C THR A 537 -17.21 -34.68 16.00
N ASP A 538 -17.73 -33.47 16.22
CA ASP A 538 -19.08 -33.26 16.74
C ASP A 538 -20.11 -33.38 15.57
N VAL A 539 -20.63 -34.59 15.36
CA VAL A 539 -21.58 -34.88 14.28
C VAL A 539 -22.98 -34.30 14.58
N THR A 540 -23.61 -33.79 13.53
CA THR A 540 -24.87 -33.04 13.34
C THR A 540 -26.17 -33.76 13.66
N SER A 541 -26.24 -34.43 14.79
CA SER A 541 -27.50 -35.04 15.22
C SER A 541 -27.59 -35.00 16.73
N SER A 542 -27.24 -33.86 17.31
CA SER A 542 -27.27 -33.69 18.75
C SER A 542 -28.56 -32.98 19.12
N GLY A 543 -29.41 -33.67 19.88
CA GLY A 543 -30.64 -33.10 20.42
C GLY A 543 -30.41 -32.15 21.58
N LEU A 544 -29.20 -31.63 21.76
CA LEU A 544 -28.92 -30.60 22.77
C LEU A 544 -29.70 -29.32 22.46
N GLY A 545 -30.09 -28.57 23.49
CA GLY A 545 -30.58 -27.20 23.32
C GLY A 545 -29.44 -26.20 23.45
N LEU A 546 -28.97 -25.63 22.34
CA LEU A 546 -27.91 -24.62 22.30
C LEU A 546 -28.44 -23.27 21.82
N PRO A 547 -27.80 -22.15 22.21
CA PRO A 547 -28.07 -20.86 21.60
C PRO A 547 -27.58 -20.79 20.15
N VAL A 548 -28.11 -19.82 19.42
CA VAL A 548 -27.69 -19.46 18.06
C VAL A 548 -27.20 -18.01 18.06
N ARG A 549 -26.13 -17.76 17.32
CA ARG A 549 -25.64 -16.41 17.02
C ARG A 549 -25.61 -16.19 15.52
N CYS A 550 -26.28 -15.16 15.03
CA CYS A 550 -26.42 -14.93 13.59
C CYS A 550 -25.21 -14.22 12.98
N ILE A 551 -25.04 -14.43 11.68
CA ILE A 551 -24.15 -13.70 10.78
C ILE A 551 -24.96 -13.15 9.61
N GLN A 552 -24.47 -12.10 8.94
CA GLN A 552 -25.04 -11.61 7.69
C GLN A 552 -25.14 -12.73 6.65
N GLU A 553 -26.25 -12.72 5.91
CA GLU A 553 -26.47 -13.66 4.80
C GLU A 553 -25.41 -13.55 3.71
#